data_AF-A0A3R7KNG7-F1
#
_entry.id   AF-A0A3R7KNG7-F1
#
_cell.length_a   1.000
_cell.length_b   1.000
_cell.length_c   1.000
_cell.angle_alpha   90.00
_cell.angle_beta   90.00
_cell.angle_gamma   90.00
#
_symmetry.space_group_name_H-M   'P 1'
#
loop_
_entity.id
_entity.type
_entity.pdbx_description
1 polymer ?
#
loop_
_entity_poly.entity_id
_entity_poly.type
_entity_poly.pdbx_seq_one_letter_code
_entity_poly.pdbx_strand_id
1 'polypeptide(L)'
;MMENAQSLPSRQEALLAAPYTSTDSQAPAGRLETLSKVLAFCLMGLSQDAAEAVTDAESLQRKYEGLEGELLSALSEKYGHPPGEFVERARELLGTSMKRAPHEPRAPLTEVERTEVVAPVTALHPILARMQLEREEEDASWRRVHAAAKDMLMSLEEMEVRVEEQEIELARLTSDHSRRLRLGEAEDGNPEALRANLASTVTHLQLTLLRLRGATQVDGDSAGVLSDVEYKRRMLSVQQREEEDLIQVYRRVLRQHLTSHSLSPLCEEIRRVDAQLRQLMPESPV
;
A
#
# COMPACT_ATOMS: atom_id res chain seq x y z
N MET A 1 -40.96 11.40 -43.66
CA MET A 1 -41.38 12.51 -42.76
C MET A 1 -40.15 12.79 -41.92
N MET A 2 -39.30 13.72 -42.37
CA MET A 2 -39.23 15.12 -41.89
C MET A 2 -39.00 15.12 -40.38
N GLU A 3 -37.83 15.53 -39.86
CA GLU A 3 -37.37 16.92 -39.88
C GLU A 3 -35.86 17.11 -40.08
N ASN A 4 -35.56 18.19 -40.79
CA ASN A 4 -34.25 18.77 -41.04
C ASN A 4 -33.75 19.55 -39.82
N ALA A 5 -32.46 19.41 -39.50
CA ALA A 5 -31.72 20.45 -38.78
C ALA A 5 -30.36 20.62 -39.45
N GLN A 6 -30.35 21.43 -40.51
CA GLN A 6 -29.15 22.01 -41.10
C GLN A 6 -28.59 23.02 -40.10
N SER A 7 -27.49 22.70 -39.44
CA SER A 7 -26.74 23.63 -38.60
C SER A 7 -26.03 24.64 -39.49
N LEU A 8 -26.56 25.85 -39.55
CA LEU A 8 -25.92 27.01 -40.17
C LEU A 8 -24.66 27.38 -39.37
N PRO A 9 -23.55 27.78 -40.04
CA PRO A 9 -22.34 28.22 -39.38
C PRO A 9 -22.58 29.54 -38.63
N SER A 10 -22.04 29.58 -37.42
CA SER A 10 -22.10 30.67 -36.47
C SER A 10 -21.56 31.97 -37.07
N ARG A 11 -22.37 33.03 -36.97
CA ARG A 11 -22.14 34.41 -37.41
C ARG A 11 -20.97 35.12 -36.71
N GLN A 12 -20.04 34.38 -36.10
CA GLN A 12 -18.89 34.88 -35.34
C GLN A 12 -17.56 34.80 -36.10
N GLU A 13 -17.50 34.12 -37.25
CA GLU A 13 -16.28 34.09 -38.08
C GLU A 13 -16.10 35.35 -38.96
N ALA A 14 -17.07 36.27 -38.97
CA ALA A 14 -17.06 37.45 -39.83
C ALA A 14 -16.43 38.71 -39.20
N LEU A 15 -15.90 38.66 -37.97
CA LEU A 15 -15.21 39.79 -37.32
C LEU A 15 -13.69 39.62 -37.23
N LEU A 16 -13.13 38.51 -37.71
CA LEU A 16 -11.68 38.30 -37.81
C LEU A 16 -11.10 38.67 -39.19
N ALA A 17 -11.95 39.12 -40.12
CA ALA A 17 -11.54 39.58 -41.45
C ALA A 17 -11.53 41.13 -41.53
N ALA A 18 -10.91 41.79 -40.56
CA ALA A 18 -10.42 43.15 -40.77
C ALA A 18 -8.98 43.06 -41.28
N PRO A 19 -8.62 43.77 -42.36
CA PRO A 19 -7.26 43.73 -42.89
C PRO A 19 -6.36 44.43 -41.88
N TYR A 20 -5.68 43.65 -41.03
CA TYR A 20 -4.56 44.17 -40.27
C TYR A 20 -3.55 44.65 -41.31
N THR A 21 -3.34 45.97 -41.34
CA THR A 21 -2.22 46.56 -42.06
C THR A 21 -0.97 46.00 -41.42
N SER A 22 -0.48 44.91 -42.01
CA SER A 22 0.76 44.27 -41.66
C SER A 22 1.84 45.35 -41.67
N THR A 23 2.35 45.70 -40.50
CA THR A 23 3.65 46.36 -40.37
C THR A 23 4.75 45.34 -40.66
N ASP A 24 4.67 44.70 -41.84
CA ASP A 24 5.69 43.79 -42.39
C ASP A 24 6.91 44.56 -42.94
N SER A 25 7.11 45.80 -42.51
CA SER A 25 8.25 46.61 -42.91
C SER A 25 8.78 47.42 -41.75
N GLN A 26 9.08 46.76 -40.63
CA GLN A 26 10.08 47.30 -39.72
C GLN A 26 11.41 46.65 -40.02
N ALA A 27 12.34 47.45 -40.52
CA ALA A 27 13.72 47.07 -40.78
C ALA A 27 14.29 46.29 -39.58
N PRO A 28 15.26 45.38 -39.76
CA PRO A 28 15.87 44.60 -38.68
C PRO A 28 16.36 45.47 -37.50
N ALA A 29 16.68 46.74 -37.75
CA ALA A 29 17.01 47.73 -36.73
C ALA A 29 15.85 48.06 -35.78
N GLY A 30 14.60 48.13 -36.26
CA GLY A 30 13.43 48.45 -35.44
C GLY A 30 13.03 47.30 -34.51
N ARG A 31 13.15 46.06 -34.97
CA ARG A 31 12.87 44.85 -34.16
C ARG A 31 13.88 44.67 -33.02
N LEU A 32 15.14 45.03 -33.26
CA LEU A 32 16.17 44.97 -32.24
C LEU A 32 15.97 46.05 -31.17
N GLU A 33 15.40 47.19 -31.56
CA GLU A 33 15.07 48.29 -30.66
C GLU A 33 13.82 48.00 -29.80
N THR A 34 12.81 47.31 -30.34
CA THR A 34 11.66 46.84 -29.56
C THR A 34 12.09 45.78 -28.55
N LEU A 35 12.89 44.81 -28.98
CA LEU A 35 13.44 43.76 -28.11
C LEU A 35 14.34 44.36 -27.01
N SER A 36 15.20 45.34 -27.33
CA SER A 36 16.03 46.00 -26.31
C SER A 36 15.21 46.73 -25.25
N LYS A 37 14.06 47.31 -25.63
CA LYS A 37 13.15 47.97 -24.69
C LYS A 37 12.40 46.95 -23.83
N VAL A 38 11.91 45.85 -24.41
CA VAL A 38 11.29 44.74 -23.65
C VAL A 38 12.29 44.10 -22.68
N LEU A 39 13.53 43.91 -23.12
CA LEU A 39 14.60 43.33 -22.30
C LEU A 39 15.02 44.27 -21.16
N ALA A 40 15.01 45.59 -21.39
CA ALA A 40 15.21 46.57 -20.33
C ALA A 40 14.13 46.44 -19.23
N PHE A 41 12.88 46.17 -19.59
CA PHE A 41 11.81 45.88 -18.62
C PHE A 41 12.05 44.58 -17.85
N CYS A 42 12.53 43.51 -18.51
CA CYS A 42 12.87 42.26 -17.83
C CYS A 42 14.00 42.44 -16.81
N LEU A 43 15.05 43.20 -17.18
CA LEU A 43 16.18 43.52 -16.31
C LEU A 43 15.81 44.40 -15.12
N MET A 44 14.75 45.21 -15.23
CA MET A 44 14.31 46.11 -14.17
C MET A 44 13.51 45.43 -13.05
N GLY A 45 12.82 44.34 -13.33
CA GLY A 45 11.84 43.84 -12.36
C GLY A 45 11.32 42.42 -12.51
N LEU A 46 11.82 41.64 -13.48
CA LEU A 46 11.33 40.27 -13.71
C LEU A 46 12.42 39.21 -13.42
N SER A 47 13.70 39.50 -13.64
CA SER A 47 14.79 38.56 -13.32
C SER A 47 16.09 39.30 -12.94
N GLN A 48 16.81 38.82 -11.93
CA GLN A 48 18.13 39.36 -11.55
C GLN A 48 19.25 38.87 -12.49
N ASP A 49 19.03 37.72 -13.14
CA ASP A 49 19.98 37.12 -14.07
C ASP A 49 19.76 37.62 -15.49
N ALA A 50 20.83 38.19 -16.07
CA ALA A 50 20.81 38.76 -17.42
C ALA A 50 20.50 37.72 -18.50
N ALA A 51 20.87 36.46 -18.28
CA ALA A 51 20.56 35.39 -19.19
C ALA A 51 19.06 35.08 -19.15
N GLU A 52 18.46 34.92 -17.97
CA GLU A 52 17.02 34.65 -17.83
C GLU A 52 16.18 35.82 -18.40
N ALA A 53 16.62 37.06 -18.18
CA ALA A 53 15.98 38.25 -18.75
C ALA A 53 15.90 38.22 -20.28
N VAL A 54 16.93 37.71 -20.95
CA VAL A 54 16.97 37.56 -22.41
C VAL A 54 15.96 36.52 -22.88
N THR A 55 15.90 35.36 -22.22
CA THR A 55 14.92 34.31 -22.56
C THR A 55 13.50 34.76 -22.29
N ASP A 56 13.26 35.49 -21.21
CA ASP A 56 11.95 36.01 -20.86
C ASP A 56 11.51 37.08 -21.86
N ALA A 57 12.41 38.00 -22.24
CA ALA A 57 12.15 39.01 -23.26
C ALA A 57 11.84 38.39 -24.63
N GLU A 58 12.62 37.38 -25.07
CA GLU A 58 12.35 36.64 -26.29
C GLU A 58 11.01 35.88 -26.22
N SER A 59 10.69 35.29 -25.07
CA SER A 59 9.43 34.56 -24.87
C SER A 59 8.23 35.50 -24.92
N LEU A 60 8.32 36.69 -24.32
CA LEU A 60 7.28 37.72 -24.37
C LEU A 60 7.11 38.24 -25.79
N GLN A 61 8.21 38.46 -26.53
CA GLN A 61 8.13 38.88 -27.92
C GLN A 61 7.49 37.81 -28.82
N ARG A 62 7.79 36.52 -28.60
CA ARG A 62 7.11 35.42 -29.33
C ARG A 62 5.63 35.29 -28.96
N LYS A 63 5.27 35.45 -27.68
CA LYS A 63 3.88 35.37 -27.22
C LYS A 63 2.99 36.49 -27.77
N TYR A 64 3.58 37.67 -27.98
CA TYR A 64 2.90 38.88 -28.45
C TYR A 64 3.42 39.35 -29.83
N GLU A 65 3.84 38.40 -30.67
CA GLU A 65 4.29 38.70 -32.04
C GLU A 65 3.15 39.40 -32.82
N GLY A 66 3.47 40.55 -33.43
CA GLY A 66 2.48 41.41 -34.10
C GLY A 66 1.80 42.47 -33.19
N LEU A 67 2.00 42.41 -31.87
CA LEU A 67 1.49 43.39 -30.89
C LEU A 67 2.62 44.09 -30.11
N GLU A 68 3.82 44.18 -30.69
CA GLU A 68 5.03 44.67 -29.98
C GLU A 68 4.88 46.11 -29.45
N GLY A 69 4.22 46.99 -30.20
CA GLY A 69 3.97 48.37 -29.76
C GLY A 69 3.00 48.46 -28.58
N GLU A 70 2.01 47.58 -28.54
CA GLU A 70 1.04 47.51 -27.45
C GLU A 70 1.64 46.83 -26.21
N LEU A 71 2.53 45.85 -26.40
CA LEU A 71 3.31 45.24 -25.33
C LEU A 71 4.19 46.28 -24.63
N LEU A 72 4.91 47.10 -25.39
CA LEU A 72 5.72 48.18 -24.84
C LEU A 72 4.87 49.23 -24.13
N SER A 73 3.70 49.56 -24.69
CA SER A 73 2.75 50.48 -24.06
C SER A 73 2.26 49.95 -22.73
N ALA A 74 1.79 48.69 -22.70
CA ALA A 74 1.31 48.04 -21.47
C ALA A 74 2.41 47.87 -20.42
N LEU A 75 3.65 47.54 -20.83
CA LEU A 75 4.80 47.47 -19.93
C LEU A 75 5.16 48.85 -19.36
N SER A 76 5.12 49.89 -20.19
CA SER A 76 5.39 51.27 -19.77
C SER A 76 4.31 51.84 -18.85
N GLU A 77 3.06 51.43 -19.03
CA GLU A 77 1.95 51.83 -18.17
C GLU A 77 2.01 51.11 -16.80
N LYS A 78 2.41 49.83 -16.79
CA LYS A 78 2.56 49.02 -15.58
C LYS A 78 3.79 49.37 -14.74
N TYR A 79 4.92 49.68 -15.39
CA TYR A 79 6.23 49.78 -14.73
C TYR A 79 6.94 51.13 -14.96
N GLY A 80 6.34 52.06 -15.70
CA GLY A 80 6.97 53.33 -16.11
C GLY A 80 7.90 53.16 -17.31
N HIS A 81 8.50 54.26 -17.80
CA HIS A 81 9.53 54.13 -18.85
C HIS A 81 10.85 53.60 -18.29
N PRO A 82 11.54 52.68 -18.99
CA PRO A 82 12.79 52.12 -18.49
C PRO A 82 13.88 53.20 -18.51
N PRO A 83 14.74 53.29 -17.47
CA PRO A 83 15.86 54.22 -17.48
C PRO A 83 16.79 53.91 -18.64
N GLY A 84 17.37 54.95 -19.26
CA GLY A 84 18.25 54.81 -20.42
C GLY A 84 19.40 53.82 -20.20
N GLU A 85 19.93 53.76 -18.98
CA GLU A 85 20.98 52.83 -18.57
C GLU A 85 20.62 51.35 -18.77
N PHE A 86 19.36 50.97 -18.50
CA PHE A 86 18.89 49.60 -18.70
C PHE A 86 18.65 49.29 -20.18
N VAL A 87 18.25 50.28 -20.97
CA VAL A 87 18.07 50.14 -22.42
C VAL A 87 19.42 50.01 -23.13
N GLU A 88 20.44 50.75 -22.69
CA GLU A 88 21.80 50.62 -23.20
C GLU A 88 22.42 49.28 -22.83
N ARG A 89 22.29 48.87 -21.55
CA ARG A 89 22.72 47.55 -21.09
C ARG A 89 22.00 46.41 -21.83
N ALA A 90 20.72 46.57 -22.13
CA ALA A 90 19.96 45.63 -22.94
C ALA A 90 20.49 45.54 -24.37
N ARG A 91 20.84 46.67 -24.99
CA ARG A 91 21.42 46.74 -26.33
C ARG A 91 22.82 46.10 -26.38
N GLU A 92 23.63 46.28 -25.34
CA GLU A 92 24.93 45.63 -25.20
C GLU A 92 24.81 44.10 -25.08
N LEU A 93 23.85 43.62 -24.29
CA LEU A 93 23.57 42.19 -24.13
C LEU A 93 23.06 41.52 -25.42
N LEU A 94 22.31 42.27 -26.25
CA LEU A 94 21.84 41.79 -27.55
C LEU A 94 22.91 41.90 -28.65
N GLY A 95 23.82 42.88 -28.55
CA GLY A 95 24.94 43.06 -29.48
C GLY A 95 26.09 42.08 -29.24
N THR A 96 26.23 41.57 -28.02
CA THR A 96 27.22 40.56 -27.66
C THR A 96 26.60 39.16 -27.79
N SER A 97 26.68 38.61 -29.00
CA SER A 97 26.35 37.22 -29.37
C SER A 97 26.39 36.22 -28.19
N MET A 98 25.22 35.93 -27.63
CA MET A 98 25.02 34.88 -26.63
C MET A 98 25.03 33.52 -27.34
N LYS A 99 26.19 32.87 -27.37
CA LYS A 99 26.23 31.41 -27.49
C LYS A 99 25.50 30.81 -26.28
N ARG A 100 24.27 30.34 -26.47
CA ARG A 100 23.50 29.71 -25.39
C ARG A 100 23.15 28.28 -25.71
N ALA A 101 23.52 27.39 -24.79
CA ALA A 101 23.09 26.00 -24.74
C ALA A 101 21.61 25.93 -24.30
N PRO A 102 20.83 24.95 -24.78
CA PRO A 102 19.44 24.80 -24.39
C PRO A 102 19.36 24.31 -22.94
N HIS A 103 18.63 25.02 -22.08
CA HIS A 103 18.33 24.55 -20.74
C HIS A 103 16.82 24.29 -20.60
N GLU A 104 16.51 23.10 -20.08
CA GLU A 104 15.18 22.59 -19.73
C GLU A 104 14.36 23.54 -18.84
N PRO A 105 13.03 23.60 -19.02
CA PRO A 105 12.15 24.39 -18.18
C PRO A 105 12.04 23.78 -16.78
N ARG A 106 12.46 24.52 -15.76
CA ARG A 106 12.26 24.18 -14.34
C ARG A 106 11.04 24.92 -13.80
N ALA A 107 10.26 24.22 -12.97
CA ALA A 107 8.98 24.63 -12.41
C ALA A 107 8.98 26.02 -11.72
N PRO A 108 7.83 26.73 -11.70
CA PRO A 108 7.76 28.07 -11.14
C PRO A 108 7.95 28.06 -9.62
N LEU A 109 8.77 28.99 -9.14
CA LEU A 109 8.91 29.30 -7.71
C LEU A 109 7.74 30.16 -7.24
N THR A 110 7.25 29.77 -6.08
CA THR A 110 6.24 30.39 -5.22
C THR A 110 6.60 31.83 -4.81
N GLU A 111 5.55 32.65 -4.76
CA GLU A 111 5.34 33.80 -3.88
C GLU A 111 6.27 35.02 -4.03
N VAL A 112 5.76 36.02 -4.74
CA VAL A 112 5.98 37.43 -4.38
C VAL A 112 4.62 38.05 -4.11
N GLU A 113 4.41 38.41 -2.83
CA GLU A 113 3.31 39.25 -2.37
C GLU A 113 3.22 40.51 -3.24
N ARG A 114 2.10 40.67 -3.96
CA ARG A 114 1.73 41.94 -4.59
C ARG A 114 0.25 42.22 -4.34
N THR A 115 0.05 43.05 -3.32
CA THR A 115 -0.88 44.18 -3.21
C THR A 115 -2.17 44.14 -4.04
N GLU A 116 -3.29 44.20 -3.32
CA GLU A 116 -4.64 44.40 -3.82
C GLU A 116 -4.85 45.79 -4.46
N VAL A 117 -5.27 45.74 -5.73
CA VAL A 117 -6.46 46.35 -6.36
C VAL A 117 -6.76 47.85 -6.14
N VAL A 118 -6.73 48.61 -7.25
CA VAL A 118 -7.86 49.47 -7.71
C VAL A 118 -8.01 49.35 -9.25
N ALA A 119 -9.27 49.27 -9.69
CA ALA A 119 -9.82 48.93 -11.01
C ALA A 119 -9.73 50.05 -12.09
N PRO A 120 -10.50 50.00 -13.20
CA PRO A 120 -10.44 49.07 -14.34
C PRO A 120 -10.17 49.84 -15.66
N VAL A 121 -9.24 49.36 -16.49
CA VAL A 121 -9.13 49.78 -17.90
C VAL A 121 -9.03 48.52 -18.77
N THR A 122 -10.06 47.69 -18.71
CA THR A 122 -10.11 46.41 -19.45
C THR A 122 -10.53 46.57 -20.90
N ALA A 123 -10.84 47.77 -21.38
CA ALA A 123 -11.42 47.97 -22.70
C ALA A 123 -10.43 48.43 -23.80
N LEU A 124 -9.14 48.66 -23.51
CA LEU A 124 -8.22 49.28 -24.48
C LEU A 124 -6.94 48.50 -24.80
N HIS A 125 -6.63 47.41 -24.10
CA HIS A 125 -5.41 46.63 -24.35
C HIS A 125 -5.70 45.14 -24.56
N PRO A 126 -5.57 44.61 -25.80
CA PRO A 126 -5.88 43.22 -26.12
C PRO A 126 -4.98 42.22 -25.39
N ILE A 127 -3.79 42.64 -24.96
CA ILE A 127 -2.88 41.85 -24.12
C ILE A 127 -3.48 41.56 -22.75
N LEU A 128 -4.12 42.56 -22.11
CA LEU A 128 -4.74 42.36 -20.80
C LEU A 128 -5.97 41.45 -20.89
N ALA A 129 -6.75 41.58 -21.96
CA ALA A 129 -7.89 40.69 -22.23
C ALA A 129 -7.43 39.24 -22.43
N ARG A 130 -6.32 39.02 -23.16
CA ARG A 130 -5.75 37.68 -23.36
C ARG A 130 -5.23 37.08 -22.07
N MET A 131 -4.52 37.85 -21.24
CA MET A 131 -4.05 37.39 -19.93
C MET A 131 -5.19 37.03 -18.97
N GLN A 132 -6.31 37.75 -19.04
CA GLN A 132 -7.49 37.44 -18.22
C GLN A 132 -8.11 36.10 -18.64
N LEU A 133 -8.25 35.89 -19.95
CA LEU A 133 -8.79 34.65 -20.49
C LEU A 133 -7.90 33.44 -20.14
N GLU A 134 -6.57 33.58 -20.26
CA GLU A 134 -5.62 32.54 -19.86
C GLU A 134 -5.74 32.20 -18.36
N ARG A 135 -5.87 33.20 -17.48
CA ARG A 135 -6.08 32.97 -16.05
C ARG A 135 -7.40 32.27 -15.75
N GLU A 136 -8.47 32.64 -16.44
CA GLU A 136 -9.77 31.98 -16.27
C GLU A 136 -9.73 30.52 -16.71
N GLU A 137 -9.00 30.21 -17.78
CA GLU A 137 -8.76 28.83 -18.24
C GLU A 137 -7.91 28.04 -17.23
N GLU A 138 -6.84 28.64 -16.71
CA GLU A 138 -5.99 28.06 -15.65
C GLU A 138 -6.82 27.78 -14.39
N ASP A 139 -7.61 28.73 -13.91
CA ASP A 139 -8.50 28.55 -12.76
C ASP A 139 -9.54 27.45 -13.01
N ALA A 140 -10.11 27.39 -14.22
CA ALA A 140 -11.04 26.34 -14.58
C ALA A 140 -10.37 24.96 -14.60
N SER A 141 -9.11 24.89 -15.02
CA SER A 141 -8.30 23.68 -14.99
C SER A 141 -7.99 23.25 -13.54
N TRP A 142 -7.60 24.20 -12.69
CA TRP A 142 -7.33 23.96 -11.27
C TRP A 142 -8.56 23.48 -10.51
N ARG A 143 -9.74 24.05 -10.78
CA ARG A 143 -10.99 23.58 -10.18
C ARG A 143 -11.29 22.13 -10.57
N ARG A 144 -11.03 21.73 -11.82
CA ARG A 144 -11.21 20.34 -12.26
C ARG A 144 -10.23 19.40 -11.56
N VAL A 145 -8.96 19.78 -11.48
CA VAL A 145 -7.93 19.00 -10.78
C VAL A 145 -8.27 18.85 -9.30
N HIS A 146 -8.68 19.94 -8.65
CA HIS A 146 -9.08 19.92 -7.24
C HIS A 146 -10.32 19.05 -7.02
N ALA A 147 -11.33 19.13 -7.89
CA ALA A 147 -12.50 18.25 -7.83
C ALA A 147 -12.11 16.78 -7.96
N ALA A 148 -11.28 16.43 -8.95
CA ALA A 148 -10.78 15.07 -9.13
C ALA A 148 -9.95 14.58 -7.93
N ALA A 149 -9.12 15.45 -7.34
CA ALA A 149 -8.36 15.14 -6.13
C ALA A 149 -9.27 14.85 -4.94
N LYS A 150 -10.34 15.65 -4.78
CA LYS A 150 -11.34 15.43 -3.74
C LYS A 150 -12.09 14.11 -3.93
N ASP A 151 -12.48 13.77 -5.16
CA ASP A 151 -13.13 12.49 -5.46
C ASP A 151 -12.21 11.30 -5.18
N MET A 152 -10.92 11.41 -5.49
CA MET A 152 -9.93 10.37 -5.14
C MET A 152 -9.78 10.21 -3.62
N LEU A 153 -9.76 11.30 -2.85
CA LEU A 153 -9.70 11.23 -1.38
C LEU A 153 -10.92 10.52 -0.80
N MET A 154 -12.13 10.87 -1.25
CA MET A 154 -13.36 10.16 -0.83
C MET A 154 -13.29 8.67 -1.18
N SER A 155 -12.78 8.32 -2.37
CA SER A 155 -12.61 6.93 -2.78
C SER A 155 -11.59 6.19 -1.91
N LEU A 156 -10.53 6.85 -1.44
CA LEU A 156 -9.55 6.25 -0.54
C LEU A 156 -10.15 6.01 0.84
N GLU A 157 -10.89 6.98 1.39
CA GLU A 157 -11.61 6.82 2.65
C GLU A 157 -12.61 5.64 2.59
N GLU A 158 -13.35 5.50 1.49
CA GLU A 158 -14.22 4.34 1.27
C GLU A 158 -13.45 3.01 1.21
N MET A 159 -12.26 3.02 0.60
CA MET A 159 -11.40 1.83 0.54
C MET A 159 -10.83 1.46 1.91
N GLU A 160 -10.42 2.45 2.71
CA GLU A 160 -9.93 2.24 4.08
C GLU A 160 -10.99 1.55 4.93
N VAL A 161 -12.24 2.02 4.90
CA VAL A 161 -13.35 1.37 5.62
C VAL A 161 -13.54 -0.09 5.19
N ARG A 162 -13.47 -0.39 3.89
CA ARG A 162 -13.59 -1.79 3.41
C ARG A 162 -12.43 -2.66 3.86
N VAL A 163 -11.22 -2.11 3.96
CA VAL A 163 -10.05 -2.85 4.48
C VAL A 163 -10.25 -3.15 5.95
N GLU A 164 -10.69 -2.17 6.75
CA GLU A 164 -11.00 -2.39 8.18
C GLU A 164 -12.05 -3.50 8.37
N GLU A 165 -13.12 -3.49 7.56
CA GLU A 165 -14.13 -4.56 7.57
C GLU A 165 -13.52 -5.93 7.26
N GLN A 166 -12.66 -6.01 6.24
CA GLN A 166 -11.96 -7.24 5.87
C GLN A 166 -10.99 -7.71 6.95
N GLU A 167 -10.29 -6.82 7.64
CA GLU A 167 -9.40 -7.15 8.75
C GLU A 167 -10.19 -7.75 9.93
N ILE A 168 -11.37 -7.21 10.23
CA ILE A 168 -12.27 -7.75 11.25
C ILE A 168 -12.75 -9.16 10.85
N GLU A 169 -13.14 -9.35 9.59
CA GLU A 169 -13.55 -10.67 9.09
C GLU A 169 -12.41 -11.69 9.14
N LEU A 170 -11.20 -11.29 8.75
CA LEU A 170 -10.01 -12.14 8.85
C LEU A 170 -9.72 -12.51 10.31
N ALA A 171 -9.73 -11.54 11.23
CA ALA A 171 -9.53 -11.81 12.65
C ALA A 171 -10.56 -12.81 13.19
N ARG A 172 -11.83 -12.66 12.80
CA ARG A 172 -12.89 -13.60 13.15
C ARG A 172 -12.60 -15.00 12.59
N LEU A 173 -12.30 -15.13 11.30
CA LEU A 173 -12.01 -16.42 10.66
C LEU A 173 -10.77 -17.10 11.26
N THR A 174 -9.71 -16.34 11.56
CA THR A 174 -8.51 -16.85 12.23
C THR A 174 -8.82 -17.34 13.64
N SER A 175 -9.68 -16.64 14.39
CA SER A 175 -10.13 -17.08 15.71
C SER A 175 -10.95 -18.37 15.65
N ASP A 176 -11.86 -18.48 14.67
CA ASP A 176 -12.67 -19.68 14.44
C ASP A 176 -11.79 -20.87 14.02
N HIS A 177 -10.80 -20.64 13.15
CA HIS A 177 -9.85 -21.67 12.74
C HIS A 177 -9.02 -22.15 13.93
N SER A 178 -8.48 -21.24 14.73
CA SER A 178 -7.73 -21.56 15.95
C SER A 178 -8.58 -22.36 16.94
N ARG A 179 -9.86 -22.00 17.08
CA ARG A 179 -10.81 -22.75 17.91
C ARG A 179 -11.02 -24.17 17.37
N ARG A 180 -11.17 -24.34 16.06
CA ARG A 180 -11.32 -25.66 15.42
C ARG A 180 -10.06 -26.52 15.59
N LEU A 181 -8.88 -25.94 15.48
CA LEU A 181 -7.62 -26.65 15.73
C LEU A 181 -7.56 -27.15 17.18
N ARG A 182 -7.88 -26.32 18.16
CA ARG A 182 -7.92 -26.76 19.57
C ARG A 182 -8.97 -27.84 19.83
N LEU A 183 -10.11 -27.78 19.17
CA LEU A 183 -11.13 -28.83 19.26
C LEU A 183 -10.64 -30.14 18.62
N GLY A 184 -9.99 -30.07 17.47
CA GLY A 184 -9.37 -31.23 16.82
C GLY A 184 -8.25 -31.83 17.66
N GLU A 185 -7.36 -31.02 18.24
CA GLU A 185 -6.30 -31.46 19.16
C GLU A 185 -6.87 -32.10 20.44
N ALA A 186 -8.00 -31.62 20.94
CA ALA A 186 -8.69 -32.20 22.09
C ALA A 186 -9.38 -33.54 21.73
N GLU A 187 -9.93 -33.66 20.53
CA GLU A 187 -10.48 -34.92 20.00
C GLU A 187 -9.35 -35.94 19.71
N ASP A 188 -8.18 -35.47 19.29
CA ASP A 188 -6.96 -36.26 19.09
C ASP A 188 -6.21 -36.55 20.40
N GLY A 189 -6.81 -36.32 21.57
CA GLY A 189 -6.14 -36.28 22.87
C GLY A 189 -5.40 -37.55 23.33
N ASN A 190 -5.41 -38.65 22.57
CA ASN A 190 -4.46 -39.74 22.79
C ASN A 190 -4.32 -40.66 21.55
N PRO A 191 -3.57 -40.27 20.51
CA PRO A 191 -3.44 -41.10 19.31
C PRO A 191 -2.76 -42.43 19.64
N GLU A 192 -1.93 -42.45 20.69
CA GLU A 192 -1.29 -43.66 21.20
C GLU A 192 -2.29 -44.58 21.91
N ALA A 193 -3.22 -44.06 22.73
CA ALA A 193 -4.27 -44.89 23.32
C ALA A 193 -5.26 -45.40 22.25
N LEU A 194 -5.58 -44.60 21.24
CA LEU A 194 -6.39 -45.08 20.10
C LEU A 194 -5.67 -46.16 19.31
N ARG A 195 -4.37 -46.01 19.05
CA ARG A 195 -3.54 -47.06 18.42
C ARG A 195 -3.43 -48.31 19.28
N ALA A 196 -3.28 -48.18 20.60
CA ALA A 196 -3.23 -49.30 21.53
C ALA A 196 -4.58 -50.04 21.58
N ASN A 197 -5.69 -49.30 21.61
CA ASN A 197 -7.05 -49.87 21.54
C ASN A 197 -7.29 -50.58 20.21
N LEU A 198 -6.88 -49.99 19.08
CA LEU A 198 -6.97 -50.62 17.76
C LEU A 198 -6.08 -51.87 17.66
N ALA A 199 -4.86 -51.84 18.21
CA ALA A 199 -4.00 -53.02 18.24
C ALA A 199 -4.61 -54.14 19.11
N SER A 200 -5.22 -53.79 20.24
CA SER A 200 -5.95 -54.72 21.11
C SER A 200 -7.17 -55.33 20.41
N THR A 201 -7.96 -54.53 19.69
CA THR A 201 -9.13 -55.05 18.95
C THR A 201 -8.70 -55.92 17.77
N VAL A 202 -7.65 -55.54 17.03
CA VAL A 202 -7.11 -56.34 15.93
C VAL A 202 -6.59 -57.69 16.43
N THR A 203 -5.80 -57.70 17.51
CA THR A 203 -5.31 -58.97 18.11
C THR A 203 -6.45 -59.83 18.64
N HIS A 204 -7.48 -59.23 19.23
CA HIS A 204 -8.69 -59.94 19.65
C HIS A 204 -9.45 -60.57 18.47
N LEU A 205 -9.63 -59.82 17.38
CA LEU A 205 -10.28 -60.31 16.16
C LEU A 205 -9.45 -61.40 15.49
N GLN A 206 -8.12 -61.28 15.42
CA GLN A 206 -7.23 -62.31 14.90
C GLN A 206 -7.34 -63.61 15.69
N LEU A 207 -7.34 -63.55 17.02
CA LEU A 207 -7.55 -64.73 17.87
C LEU A 207 -8.94 -65.34 17.66
N THR A 208 -9.96 -64.50 17.49
CA THR A 208 -11.34 -64.98 17.23
C THR A 208 -11.44 -65.67 15.87
N LEU A 209 -10.81 -65.11 14.83
CA LEU A 209 -10.73 -65.73 13.51
C LEU A 209 -9.95 -67.05 13.55
N LEU A 210 -8.85 -67.12 14.32
CA LEU A 210 -8.10 -68.35 14.49
C LEU A 210 -8.93 -69.42 15.24
N ARG A 211 -9.71 -69.04 16.26
CA ARG A 211 -10.65 -69.96 16.94
C ARG A 211 -11.71 -70.49 15.99
N LEU A 212 -12.31 -69.62 15.18
CA LEU A 212 -13.31 -70.01 14.19
C LEU A 212 -12.68 -70.91 13.11
N ARG A 213 -11.45 -70.61 12.66
CA ARG A 213 -10.72 -71.42 11.69
C ARG A 213 -10.30 -72.79 12.25
N GLY A 214 -9.82 -72.83 13.49
CA GLY A 214 -9.49 -74.06 14.21
C GLY A 214 -10.72 -74.92 14.53
N ALA A 215 -11.90 -74.31 14.71
CA ALA A 215 -13.16 -75.05 14.82
C ALA A 215 -13.60 -75.69 13.48
N THR A 216 -13.13 -75.15 12.34
CA THR A 216 -13.43 -75.70 11.00
C THR A 216 -12.37 -76.65 10.45
N GLN A 217 -11.13 -76.62 10.95
CA GLN A 217 -10.03 -77.52 10.54
C GLN A 217 -9.78 -78.57 11.63
N VAL A 218 -10.15 -79.82 11.35
CA VAL A 218 -10.05 -80.99 12.26
C VAL A 218 -8.61 -81.55 12.34
N ASP A 219 -7.61 -80.87 11.77
CA ASP A 219 -6.20 -81.30 11.87
C ASP A 219 -5.52 -80.69 13.11
N GLY A 220 -5.09 -81.59 14.00
CA GLY A 220 -4.77 -81.32 15.42
C GLY A 220 -3.62 -80.35 15.72
N ASP A 221 -2.81 -79.95 14.74
CA ASP A 221 -1.65 -79.09 14.98
C ASP A 221 -2.04 -77.62 15.24
N SER A 222 -3.13 -77.14 14.64
CA SER A 222 -3.57 -75.74 14.80
C SER A 222 -4.22 -75.49 16.18
N ALA A 223 -4.84 -76.50 16.77
CA ALA A 223 -5.46 -76.41 18.09
C ALA A 223 -4.42 -76.31 19.22
N GLY A 224 -3.29 -77.04 19.11
CA GLY A 224 -2.18 -76.97 20.05
C GLY A 224 -1.53 -75.58 20.09
N VAL A 225 -1.26 -75.00 18.91
CA VAL A 225 -0.68 -73.65 18.79
C VAL A 225 -1.61 -72.58 19.38
N LEU A 226 -2.94 -72.71 19.20
CA LEU A 226 -3.89 -71.78 19.80
C LEU A 226 -3.95 -71.89 21.32
N SER A 227 -3.95 -73.12 21.85
CA SER A 227 -3.90 -73.35 23.29
C SER A 227 -2.63 -72.74 23.91
N ASP A 228 -1.47 -72.90 23.26
CA ASP A 228 -0.21 -72.33 23.73
C ASP A 228 -0.20 -70.81 23.72
N VAL A 229 -0.76 -70.19 22.67
CA VAL A 229 -0.88 -68.72 22.59
C VAL A 229 -1.85 -68.18 23.64
N GLU A 230 -2.97 -68.86 23.88
CA GLU A 230 -3.93 -68.50 24.92
C GLU A 230 -3.35 -68.67 26.33
N TYR A 231 -2.62 -69.75 26.57
CA TYR A 231 -1.91 -69.99 27.82
C TYR A 231 -0.87 -68.90 28.07
N LYS A 232 -0.02 -68.59 27.08
CA LYS A 232 0.97 -67.49 27.17
C LYS A 232 0.30 -66.14 27.43
N ARG A 233 -0.82 -65.85 26.77
CA ARG A 233 -1.59 -64.62 27.02
C ARG A 233 -2.12 -64.56 28.44
N ARG A 234 -2.69 -65.65 28.95
CA ARG A 234 -3.19 -65.72 30.33
C ARG A 234 -2.05 -65.55 31.33
N MET A 235 -0.92 -66.24 31.12
CA MET A 235 0.27 -66.11 31.94
C MET A 235 0.78 -64.66 31.98
N LEU A 236 0.94 -64.01 30.82
CA LEU A 236 1.35 -62.61 30.74
C LEU A 236 0.35 -61.68 31.42
N SER A 237 -0.95 -61.94 31.30
CA SER A 237 -1.97 -61.12 31.98
C SER A 237 -1.96 -61.27 33.50
N VAL A 238 -1.59 -62.45 34.00
CA VAL A 238 -1.44 -62.69 35.45
C VAL A 238 -0.16 -62.00 35.93
N GLN A 239 0.95 -62.15 35.21
CA GLN A 239 2.22 -61.47 35.52
C GLN A 239 2.05 -59.94 35.54
N GLN A 240 1.34 -59.38 34.55
CA GLN A 240 1.08 -57.95 34.52
C GLN A 240 0.28 -57.48 35.75
N ARG A 241 -0.73 -58.22 36.19
CA ARG A 241 -1.50 -57.90 37.41
C ARG A 241 -0.64 -58.01 38.67
N GLU A 242 0.20 -59.03 38.75
CA GLU A 242 1.15 -59.19 39.87
C GLU A 242 2.14 -58.02 39.93
N GLU A 243 2.66 -57.58 38.78
CA GLU A 243 3.53 -56.40 38.68
C GLU A 243 2.79 -55.11 39.10
N GLU A 244 1.55 -54.93 38.65
CA GLU A 244 0.70 -53.80 39.04
C GLU A 244 0.44 -53.78 40.56
N ASP A 245 0.13 -54.94 41.17
CA ASP A 245 -0.09 -55.09 42.61
C ASP A 245 1.20 -54.78 43.40
N LEU A 246 2.36 -55.26 42.93
CA LEU A 246 3.66 -54.96 43.54
C LEU A 246 3.99 -53.47 43.51
N ILE A 247 3.72 -52.80 42.37
CA ILE A 247 3.89 -51.35 42.23
C ILE A 247 2.99 -50.61 43.23
N GLN A 248 1.72 -51.03 43.39
CA GLN A 248 0.81 -50.43 44.36
C GLN A 248 1.27 -50.60 45.80
N VAL A 249 1.73 -51.79 46.18
CA VAL A 249 2.29 -52.06 47.51
C VAL A 249 3.52 -51.18 47.75
N TYR A 250 4.42 -51.11 46.78
CA TYR A 250 5.63 -50.29 46.89
C TYR A 250 5.29 -48.80 47.04
N ARG A 251 4.36 -48.26 46.25
CA ARG A 251 3.87 -46.88 46.39
C ARG A 251 3.24 -46.62 47.77
N ARG A 252 2.48 -47.58 48.32
CA ARG A 252 1.94 -47.48 49.69
C ARG A 252 3.05 -47.39 50.73
N VAL A 253 4.09 -48.22 50.62
CA VAL A 253 5.26 -48.20 51.51
C VAL A 253 6.02 -46.89 51.40
N LEU A 254 6.26 -46.38 50.19
CA LEU A 254 6.91 -45.08 49.97
C LEU A 254 6.13 -43.93 50.61
N ARG A 255 4.80 -43.91 50.45
CA ARG A 255 3.92 -42.91 51.08
C ARG A 255 3.98 -43.01 52.60
N GLN A 256 3.92 -44.24 53.15
CA GLN A 256 4.03 -44.47 54.58
C GLN A 256 5.38 -43.96 55.12
N HIS A 257 6.48 -44.22 54.42
CA HIS A 257 7.82 -43.74 54.79
C HIS A 257 7.92 -42.21 54.78
N LEU A 258 7.30 -41.54 53.79
CA LEU A 258 7.23 -40.07 53.78
C LEU A 258 6.45 -39.52 54.98
N THR A 259 5.40 -40.21 55.42
CA THR A 259 4.59 -39.78 56.57
C THR A 259 5.27 -40.06 57.91
N SER A 260 6.03 -41.15 58.05
CA SER A 260 6.68 -41.55 59.31
C SER A 260 8.06 -40.91 59.51
N HIS A 261 8.76 -40.58 58.43
CA HIS A 261 10.14 -40.07 58.47
C HIS A 261 10.31 -38.82 57.61
N SER A 262 9.62 -37.74 57.97
CA SER A 262 9.61 -36.46 57.23
C SER A 262 10.95 -35.73 57.17
N LEU A 263 11.90 -36.06 58.06
CA LEU A 263 13.23 -35.46 58.14
C LEU A 263 14.33 -36.35 57.53
N SER A 264 13.96 -37.45 56.86
CA SER A 264 14.93 -38.33 56.22
C SER A 264 15.54 -37.65 54.98
N PRO A 265 16.86 -37.75 54.77
CA PRO A 265 17.50 -37.24 53.55
C PRO A 265 17.00 -37.96 52.28
N LEU A 266 16.36 -39.11 52.42
CA LEU A 266 15.80 -39.91 51.31
C LEU A 266 14.44 -39.41 50.80
N CYS A 267 13.82 -38.40 51.43
CA CYS A 267 12.50 -37.93 51.04
C CYS A 267 12.43 -37.41 49.59
N GLU A 268 13.50 -36.78 49.09
CA GLU A 268 13.55 -36.30 47.71
C GLU A 268 13.66 -37.45 46.71
N GLU A 269 14.46 -38.46 47.01
CA GLU A 269 14.60 -39.67 46.19
C GLU A 269 13.29 -40.46 46.16
N ILE A 270 12.64 -40.62 47.31
CA ILE A 270 11.33 -41.29 47.42
C ILE A 270 10.27 -40.57 46.57
N ARG A 271 10.24 -39.24 46.56
CA ARG A 271 9.32 -38.46 45.71
C ARG A 271 9.62 -38.62 44.22
N ARG A 272 10.90 -38.67 43.83
CA ARG A 272 11.30 -38.93 42.44
C ARG A 272 10.88 -40.32 41.99
N VAL A 273 11.09 -41.34 42.82
CA VAL A 273 10.68 -42.72 42.52
C VAL A 273 9.16 -42.84 42.46
N ASP A 274 8.40 -42.23 43.37
CA ASP A 274 6.91 -42.24 43.27
C ASP A 274 6.42 -41.50 42.01
N ALA A 275 7.10 -40.44 41.57
CA ALA A 275 6.78 -39.78 40.29
C ALA A 275 7.05 -40.67 39.07
N GLN A 276 8.16 -41.43 39.07
CA GLN A 276 8.46 -42.40 38.01
C GLN A 276 7.46 -43.56 38.00
N LEU A 277 7.06 -44.07 39.16
CA LEU A 277 6.07 -45.14 39.25
C LEU A 277 4.67 -44.69 38.79
N ARG A 278 4.32 -43.40 38.93
CA ARG A 278 3.10 -42.82 38.36
C ARG A 278 3.12 -42.73 36.84
N GLN A 279 4.30 -42.57 36.23
CA GLN A 279 4.42 -42.56 34.77
C GLN A 279 4.21 -43.97 34.18
N LEU A 280 4.62 -45.01 34.90
CA LEU A 280 4.43 -46.40 34.49
C LEU A 280 2.97 -46.87 34.63
N MET A 281 2.23 -46.28 35.56
CA MET A 281 0.81 -46.57 35.79
C MET A 281 0.01 -45.26 35.82
N PRO A 282 -0.37 -44.70 34.65
CA PRO A 282 -1.26 -43.54 34.61
C PRO A 282 -2.56 -43.92 35.31
N GLU A 283 -2.85 -43.29 36.44
CA GLU A 283 -4.08 -43.53 37.19
C GLU A 283 -5.26 -43.27 36.26
N SER A 284 -6.13 -44.28 36.09
CA SER A 284 -7.41 -44.09 35.41
C SER A 284 -8.17 -43.01 36.18
N PRO A 285 -8.60 -41.92 35.52
CA PRO A 285 -9.32 -40.84 36.20
C PRO A 285 -10.64 -41.41 36.74
N VAL A 286 -10.77 -41.41 38.06
CA VAL A 286 -12.04 -41.65 38.78
C VAL A 286 -12.84 -40.36 38.79
#